data_AF-A0AAJ0HBB8-F1
#
_entry.id   AF-A0AAJ0HBB8-F1
#
_cell.length_a   1.000
_cell.length_b   1.000
_cell.length_c   1.000
_cell.angle_alpha   90.00
_cell.angle_beta   90.00
_cell.angle_gamma   90.00
#
_symmetry.space_group_name_H-M   'P 1'
#
loop_
_entity.id
_entity.type
_entity.pdbx_description
1 polymer ?
#
loop_
_entity_poly.entity_id
_entity_poly.type
_entity_poly.pdbx_seq_one_letter_code
_entity_poly.pdbx_strand_id
1 'polypeptide(L)' 'MTSITMFGIENPLRPGVRAAVRDCRSAGIVIRMVTGDNLPTARAVAQECGNAHGGF' A
#
# COMPACT_ATOMS: atom_id res chain seq x y z
N MET A 1 -1.79 34.60 10.82
CA MET A 1 -1.03 33.38 11.14
C MET A 1 -0.18 33.06 9.92
N THR A 2 1.14 33.08 10.04
CA THR A 2 2.05 32.83 8.90
C THR A 2 2.76 31.50 9.15
N SER A 3 2.35 30.45 8.45
CA SER A 3 3.04 29.16 8.45
C SER A 3 4.14 29.20 7.39
N ILE A 4 5.37 28.85 7.75
CA ILE A 4 6.56 29.17 6.94
C ILE A 4 7.19 27.92 6.31
N THR A 5 6.82 26.69 6.71
CA THR A 5 7.39 25.45 6.16
C THR A 5 6.50 24.22 6.39
N MET A 6 6.54 23.27 5.45
CA MET A 6 5.92 21.94 5.50
C MET A 6 6.89 20.89 4.94
N PHE A 7 6.94 19.71 5.56
CA PHE A 7 7.70 18.55 5.07
C PHE A 7 6.84 17.30 5.12
N GLY A 8 7.11 16.35 4.22
CA GLY A 8 6.45 15.04 4.16
C GLY A 8 7.44 13.92 4.42
N ILE A 9 6.96 12.84 5.04
CA ILE A 9 7.71 11.61 5.29
C ILE A 9 6.97 10.47 4.59
N GLU A 10 7.70 9.68 3.82
CA GLU A 10 7.17 8.52 3.12
C GLU A 10 7.90 7.25 3.59
N ASN A 11 7.16 6.16 3.71
CA ASN A 11 7.70 4.82 3.92
C ASN A 11 7.48 3.99 2.65
N PRO A 12 8.47 3.93 1.74
CA PRO A 12 8.30 3.27 0.46
C PRO A 12 8.16 1.76 0.62
N LEU A 13 7.51 1.11 -0.36
CA LEU A 13 7.45 -0.35 -0.39
C LEU A 13 8.83 -0.97 -0.50
N ARG A 14 9.00 -2.13 0.14
CA ARG A 14 10.21 -2.94 -0.02
C ARG A 14 10.36 -3.38 -1.48
N PRO A 15 11.60 -3.41 -2.01
CA PRO A 15 11.87 -3.97 -3.33
C PRO A 15 11.31 -5.38 -3.46
N GLY A 16 10.71 -5.70 -4.61
CA GLY A 16 10.16 -7.03 -4.89
C GLY A 16 8.74 -7.29 -4.40
N VAL A 17 8.15 -6.46 -3.52
CA VAL A 17 6.77 -6.66 -3.02
C VAL A 17 5.76 -6.73 -4.17
N ARG A 18 5.86 -5.82 -5.13
CA ARG A 18 4.97 -5.79 -6.29
C ARG A 18 5.10 -7.04 -7.18
N ALA A 19 6.31 -7.61 -7.29
CA ALA A 19 6.53 -8.83 -8.04
C ALA A 19 5.89 -10.03 -7.33
N ALA A 20 6.17 -10.18 -6.03
CA ALA A 20 5.59 -11.24 -5.21
C ALA A 20 4.04 -11.20 -5.22
N VAL A 21 3.44 -10.02 -5.10
CA VAL A 21 1.98 -9.85 -5.17
C VAL A 21 1.42 -10.30 -6.52
N ARG A 22 2.11 -9.99 -7.63
CA ARG A 22 1.70 -10.46 -8.96
C ARG A 22 1.83 -11.97 -9.10
N ASP A 23 2.90 -12.56 -8.60
CA ASP A 23 3.15 -14.00 -8.68
C ASP A 23 2.11 -14.79 -7.86
N CYS A 24 1.79 -14.33 -6.66
CA CYS A 24 0.70 -14.90 -5.87
C CYS A 24 -0.65 -14.80 -6.59
N ARG A 25 -0.94 -13.65 -7.21
CA ARG A 25 -2.19 -13.44 -7.94
C ARG A 25 -2.28 -14.29 -9.21
N SER A 26 -1.19 -14.46 -9.95
CA SER A 26 -1.16 -15.33 -11.14
C SER A 26 -1.29 -16.81 -10.77
N ALA A 27 -0.86 -17.18 -9.56
CA ALA A 27 -1.10 -18.49 -8.97
C ALA A 27 -2.54 -18.69 -8.41
N GLY A 28 -3.42 -17.68 -8.51
CA GLY A 28 -4.78 -17.73 -7.99
C GLY A 28 -4.91 -17.59 -6.46
N ILE A 29 -3.86 -17.11 -5.79
CA ILE A 29 -3.85 -16.91 -4.33
C ILE A 29 -4.51 -15.57 -3.99
N VAL A 30 -5.44 -15.59 -3.06
CA VAL A 30 -6.10 -14.38 -2.53
C VAL A 30 -5.21 -13.73 -1.47
N ILE A 31 -4.90 -12.45 -1.66
CA ILE A 31 -4.02 -11.68 -0.76
C ILE A 31 -4.86 -10.65 -0.01
N ARG A 32 -4.77 -10.64 1.33
CA ARG A 32 -5.46 -9.67 2.18
C ARG A 32 -4.45 -8.84 2.97
N MET A 33 -4.60 -7.51 2.94
CA MET A 33 -3.78 -6.59 3.72
C MET A 33 -4.43 -6.35 5.09
N VAL A 34 -3.67 -6.59 6.16
CA VAL A 34 -4.03 -6.26 7.54
C VAL A 34 -3.03 -5.24 8.06
N THR A 35 -3.50 -4.06 8.45
CA THR A 35 -2.68 -3.00 9.04
C THR A 35 -3.44 -2.29 10.16
N GLY A 36 -2.70 -1.73 11.12
CA GLY A 36 -3.24 -0.83 12.15
C GLY A 36 -3.32 0.63 11.70
N ASP A 37 -2.88 0.95 10.48
CA ASP A 37 -2.97 2.30 9.91
C ASP A 37 -4.41 2.72 9.66
N ASN A 38 -4.62 4.03 9.55
CA ASN A 38 -5.90 4.59 9.14
C ASN A 38 -6.24 4.23 7.68
N LEU A 39 -7.53 4.32 7.35
CA LEU A 39 -8.05 3.90 6.04
C LEU A 39 -7.39 4.60 4.83
N PRO A 40 -7.13 5.93 4.85
CA PRO A 40 -6.41 6.60 3.76
C PRO A 40 -5.02 6.02 3.52
N THR A 41 -4.23 5.83 4.57
CA THR A 41 -2.87 5.27 4.47
C THR A 41 -2.92 3.82 3.99
N ALA A 42 -3.81 3.01 4.56
CA ALA A 42 -3.99 1.63 4.13
C ALA A 42 -4.37 1.52 2.64
N ARG A 43 -5.23 2.42 2.15
CA ARG A 43 -5.60 2.50 0.73
C ARG A 43 -4.43 2.86 -0.18
N ALA A 44 -3.64 3.86 0.21
CA ALA A 44 -2.46 4.25 -0.55
C ALA A 44 -1.47 3.08 -0.70
N VAL A 45 -1.14 2.41 0.42
CA VAL A 45 -0.20 1.27 0.42
C VAL A 45 -0.77 0.08 -0.35
N ALA A 46 -2.07 -0.22 -0.19
CA ALA A 46 -2.72 -1.32 -0.93
C ALA A 46 -2.69 -1.09 -2.45
N GLN A 47 -2.97 0.13 -2.91
CA GLN A 47 -2.86 0.50 -4.31
C GLN A 47 -1.44 0.37 -4.83
N GLU A 48 -0.46 0.82 -4.05
CA GLU A 48 0.94 0.75 -4.43
C GLU A 48 1.45 -0.70 -4.53
N CYS A 49 0.99 -1.59 -3.64
CA CYS A 49 1.27 -3.02 -3.68
C CYS A 49 0.63 -3.73 -4.89
N GLY A 50 -0.35 -3.11 -5.56
CA GLY A 50 -1.15 -3.74 -6.62
C GLY A 50 -2.35 -4.53 -6.10
N ASN A 51 -2.74 -4.33 -4.83
CA ASN A 51 -3.89 -4.96 -4.18
C ASN A 51 -5.08 -3.98 -4.12
N ALA A 52 -5.65 -3.62 -5.27
CA ALA A 52 -6.75 -2.64 -5.38
C ALA A 52 -8.07 -3.22 -5.91
N HIS A 53 -8.24 -4.54 -5.90
CA HIS A 53 -9.49 -5.16 -6.29
C HIS A 53 -10.31 -5.59 -5.07
N GLY A 54 -11.31 -4.77 -4.71
CA GLY A 54 -12.55 -5.22 -4.09
C GLY A 54 -12.50 -5.88 -2.70
N GLY A 55 -11.39 -5.79 -1.95
CA GLY A 55 -11.28 -6.44 -0.65
C GLY A 55 -10.33 -5.72 0.31
N PHE A 56 -10.77 -4.58 0.83
CA PHE A 56 -10.72 -4.44 2.29
C PHE A 56 -11.85 -5.32 2.87
#